data_AF-A0A4P5U941-F1
#
_entry.id   AF-A0A4P5U941-F1
#
_cell.length_a   1.000
_cell.length_b   1.000
_cell.length_c   1.000
_cell.angle_alpha   90.00
_cell.angle_beta   90.00
_cell.angle_gamma   90.00
#
_symmetry.space_group_name_H-M   'P 1'
#
loop_
_entity.id
_entity.type
_entity.pdbx_description
1 polymer ?
#
loop_
_entity_poly.entity_id
_entity_poly.type
_entity_poly.pdbx_seq_one_letter_code
_entity_poly.pdbx_strand_id
1 'polypeptide(L)'
;MAGIHITDIESAINFWRDKCPSPDGFSLAAPIRALAEVYAQMVFYRETEADEHSFPVEALEFWLTWYDTTPDSPCIAICSTSQGDAQCKGCGRSFTEVQQWTELRPAQKRQTWRRITLEARAWRFNRYSERAGGYFQRSASTSTLSAPSPNIKTPS
;
A
#
# COMPACT_ATOMS: atom_id res chain seq x y z
N MET A 1 -9.20 12.82 11.27
CA MET A 1 -9.69 11.49 10.84
C MET A 1 -8.56 10.82 10.08
N ALA A 2 -8.54 9.48 9.96
CA ALA A 2 -7.49 8.81 9.20
C ALA A 2 -7.67 9.07 7.71
N GLY A 3 -6.63 9.57 7.04
CA GLY A 3 -6.64 9.80 5.61
C GLY A 3 -6.01 8.64 4.83
N ILE A 4 -6.41 8.49 3.57
CA ILE A 4 -5.76 7.59 2.63
C ILE A 4 -4.48 8.28 2.13
N HIS A 5 -3.33 7.69 2.41
CA HIS A 5 -2.03 8.28 2.06
C HIS A 5 -1.75 8.16 0.55
N ILE A 6 -1.05 9.14 -0.02
CA ILE A 6 -0.75 9.21 -1.46
C ILE A 6 -0.08 7.94 -2.01
N THR A 7 0.80 7.31 -1.23
CA THR A 7 1.48 6.05 -1.62
C THR A 7 0.54 4.86 -1.76
N ASP A 8 -0.60 4.87 -1.05
CA ASP A 8 -1.63 3.84 -1.22
C ASP A 8 -2.40 4.05 -2.52
N ILE A 9 -2.61 5.31 -2.94
CA ILE A 9 -3.19 5.64 -4.26
C ILE A 9 -2.25 5.18 -5.37
N GLU A 10 -0.95 5.44 -5.25
CA GLU A 10 0.07 4.98 -6.20
C GLU A 10 0.10 3.44 -6.30
N SER A 11 0.02 2.76 -5.15
CA SER A 11 -0.02 1.31 -5.09
C SER A 11 -1.28 0.73 -5.76
N ALA A 12 -2.44 1.34 -5.51
CA ALA A 12 -3.70 0.96 -6.16
C ALA A 12 -3.67 1.21 -7.67
N ILE A 13 -3.13 2.34 -8.13
CA ILE A 13 -2.92 2.63 -9.56
C ILE A 13 -2.07 1.55 -10.21
N ASN A 14 -0.93 1.20 -9.60
CA ASN A 14 -0.04 0.18 -10.14
C ASN A 14 -0.70 -1.20 -10.20
N PHE A 15 -1.47 -1.57 -9.17
CA PHE A 15 -2.28 -2.80 -9.18
C PHE A 15 -3.24 -2.84 -10.38
N TRP A 16 -3.92 -1.74 -10.67
CA TRP A 16 -4.83 -1.68 -11.81
C TRP A 16 -4.14 -1.60 -13.17
N ARG A 17 -2.93 -1.04 -13.25
CA ARG A 17 -2.10 -1.08 -14.47
C ARG A 17 -1.74 -2.51 -14.86
N ASP A 18 -1.44 -3.36 -13.89
CA ASP A 18 -1.13 -4.77 -14.13
C ASP A 18 -2.38 -5.57 -14.52
N LYS A 19 -3.53 -5.26 -13.93
CA LYS A 19 -4.80 -5.98 -14.18
C LYS A 19 -5.52 -5.56 -15.46
N CYS A 20 -5.45 -4.27 -15.78
CA CYS A 20 -6.14 -3.66 -16.91
C CYS A 20 -5.16 -2.74 -17.66
N PRO A 21 -4.20 -3.32 -18.39
CA PRO A 21 -3.24 -2.54 -19.15
C PRO A 21 -3.94 -1.71 -20.22
N SER A 22 -3.31 -0.60 -20.58
CA SER A 22 -3.83 0.27 -21.64
C SER A 22 -3.90 -0.48 -22.97
N PRO A 23 -5.04 -0.46 -23.67
CA PRO A 23 -5.19 -1.18 -24.94
C PRO A 23 -4.35 -0.58 -26.07
N ASP A 24 -4.05 0.71 -26.01
CA ASP A 24 -3.36 1.51 -27.03
C ASP A 24 -2.06 2.15 -26.50
N GLY A 25 -1.75 1.97 -25.22
CA GLY A 25 -0.58 2.56 -24.56
C GLY A 25 -0.81 3.98 -24.02
N PHE A 26 -1.97 4.60 -24.28
CA PHE A 26 -2.29 5.98 -23.88
C PHE A 26 -3.58 6.08 -23.06
N SER A 27 -4.61 5.29 -23.41
CA SER A 27 -5.92 5.30 -22.77
C SER A 27 -5.87 4.64 -21.40
N LEU A 28 -6.31 5.38 -20.38
CA LEU A 28 -6.44 4.87 -19.02
C LEU A 28 -7.78 4.13 -18.85
N ALA A 29 -7.70 2.90 -18.32
CA ALA A 29 -8.86 2.16 -17.85
C ALA A 29 -9.60 2.95 -16.75
N ALA A 30 -10.91 2.73 -16.63
CA ALA A 30 -11.76 3.38 -15.63
C ALA A 30 -11.17 3.41 -14.20
N PRO A 31 -10.68 2.29 -13.63
CA PRO A 31 -10.09 2.31 -12.28
C PRO A 31 -8.88 3.22 -12.15
N ILE A 32 -8.00 3.21 -13.16
CA ILE A 32 -6.78 4.03 -13.15
C ILE A 32 -7.15 5.51 -13.26
N ARG A 33 -8.14 5.86 -14.09
CA ARG A 33 -8.60 7.24 -14.27
C ARG A 33 -9.17 7.83 -12.98
N ALA A 34 -10.06 7.08 -12.30
CA ALA A 34 -10.68 7.51 -11.05
C ALA A 34 -9.61 7.75 -9.94
N LEU A 35 -8.65 6.83 -9.79
CA LEU A 35 -7.56 6.99 -8.82
C LEU A 35 -6.57 8.09 -9.21
N ALA A 36 -6.27 8.25 -10.51
CA ALA A 36 -5.35 9.27 -11.00
C ALA A 36 -5.90 10.69 -10.80
N GLU A 37 -7.21 10.88 -10.85
CA GLU A 37 -7.84 12.17 -10.54
C GLU A 37 -7.62 12.55 -9.07
N VAL A 38 -7.84 11.63 -8.13
CA VAL A 38 -7.53 11.85 -6.71
C VAL A 38 -6.04 12.16 -6.52
N TYR A 39 -5.16 11.36 -7.12
CA TYR A 39 -3.71 11.59 -7.08
C TYR A 39 -3.33 12.99 -7.58
N ALA A 40 -3.88 13.40 -8.72
CA ALA A 40 -3.62 14.71 -9.30
C ALA A 40 -4.08 15.85 -8.38
N GLN A 41 -5.25 15.73 -7.74
CA GLN A 41 -5.72 16.72 -6.76
C GLN A 41 -4.79 16.78 -5.54
N MET A 42 -4.36 15.64 -5.01
CA MET A 42 -3.40 15.59 -3.89
C MET A 42 -2.10 16.31 -4.25
N VAL A 43 -1.53 16.03 -5.41
CA VAL A 43 -0.30 16.68 -5.89
C VAL A 43 -0.51 18.19 -6.11
N PHE A 44 -1.64 18.58 -6.70
CA PHE A 44 -1.98 19.98 -6.97
C PHE A 44 -2.06 20.80 -5.68
N TYR A 45 -2.76 20.28 -4.67
CA TYR A 45 -2.88 20.92 -3.36
C TYR A 45 -1.68 20.66 -2.42
N ARG A 46 -0.72 19.84 -2.84
CA ARG A 46 0.45 19.41 -2.03
C ARG A 46 0.07 18.67 -0.75
N GLU A 47 -1.01 17.90 -0.81
CA GLU A 47 -1.50 17.07 0.27
C GLU A 47 -0.94 15.65 0.17
N THR A 48 -0.59 15.06 1.31
CA THR A 48 -0.12 13.66 1.37
C THR A 48 -1.19 12.67 1.80
N GLU A 49 -2.31 13.17 2.31
CA GLU A 49 -3.45 12.37 2.75
C GLU A 49 -4.74 12.93 2.17
N ALA A 50 -5.59 12.05 1.64
CA ALA A 50 -6.96 12.37 1.25
C ALA A 50 -7.91 11.93 2.36
N ASP A 51 -8.88 12.76 2.75
CA ASP A 51 -9.87 12.37 3.74
C ASP A 51 -10.77 11.25 3.21
N GLU A 52 -10.93 10.20 4.02
CA GLU A 52 -11.68 8.98 3.66
C GLU A 52 -13.18 9.26 3.42
N HIS A 53 -13.76 10.28 4.06
CA HIS A 53 -15.20 10.57 4.00
C HIS A 53 -15.58 11.39 2.78
N SER A 54 -14.67 12.23 2.31
CA SER A 54 -14.83 13.02 1.07
C SER A 54 -14.23 12.33 -0.16
N PHE A 55 -13.77 11.08 -0.02
CA PHE A 55 -13.20 10.31 -1.10
C PHE A 55 -14.26 10.00 -2.18
N PRO A 56 -13.99 10.24 -3.47
CA PRO A 56 -14.94 9.91 -4.54
C PRO A 56 -15.31 8.43 -4.51
N VAL A 57 -16.61 8.12 -4.58
CA VAL A 57 -17.13 6.75 -4.37
C VAL A 57 -16.49 5.74 -5.32
N GLU A 58 -16.42 6.05 -6.62
CA GLU A 58 -15.80 5.16 -7.61
C GLU A 58 -14.32 4.90 -7.28
N ALA A 59 -13.56 5.95 -6.95
CA ALA A 59 -12.16 5.81 -6.60
C ALA A 59 -11.98 4.99 -5.31
N LEU A 60 -12.89 5.14 -4.34
CA LEU A 60 -12.87 4.40 -3.08
C LEU A 60 -13.06 2.90 -3.33
N GLU A 61 -14.00 2.51 -4.19
CA GLU A 61 -14.24 1.10 -4.55
C GLU A 61 -13.00 0.47 -5.21
N PHE A 62 -12.35 1.19 -6.12
CA PHE A 62 -11.13 0.71 -6.76
C PHE A 62 -9.94 0.63 -5.80
N TRP A 63 -9.86 1.57 -4.84
CA TRP A 63 -8.87 1.52 -3.77
C TRP A 63 -9.11 0.35 -2.81
N LEU A 64 -10.36 0.11 -2.42
CA LEU A 64 -10.76 -1.02 -1.56
C LEU A 64 -10.45 -2.36 -2.23
N THR A 65 -10.66 -2.48 -3.54
CA THR A 65 -10.30 -3.68 -4.30
C THR A 65 -8.80 -3.98 -4.21
N TRP A 66 -7.95 -2.96 -4.28
CA TRP A 66 -6.51 -3.13 -4.05
C TRP A 66 -6.22 -3.47 -2.59
N TYR A 67 -6.84 -2.76 -1.65
CA TYR A 67 -6.67 -2.96 -0.20
C TYR A 67 -6.91 -4.43 0.20
N ASP A 68 -7.93 -5.07 -0.36
CA ASP A 68 -8.28 -6.47 -0.11
C ASP A 68 -7.22 -7.47 -0.57
N THR A 69 -6.28 -7.05 -1.43
CA THR A 69 -5.13 -7.87 -1.84
C THR A 69 -3.93 -7.76 -0.89
N THR A 70 -3.99 -6.84 0.07
CA THR A 70 -2.91 -6.62 1.05
C THR A 70 -3.11 -7.50 2.29
N PRO A 71 -2.04 -7.86 3.02
CA PRO A 71 -2.19 -8.59 4.27
C PRO A 71 -3.04 -7.79 5.27
N ASP A 72 -4.13 -8.37 5.78
CA ASP A 72 -4.99 -7.68 6.74
C ASP A 72 -4.19 -7.29 7.99
N SER A 73 -3.62 -8.26 8.71
CA SER A 73 -3.01 -8.01 10.02
C SER A 73 -1.48 -8.07 10.02
N PRO A 74 -0.80 -7.17 10.74
CA PRO A 74 0.65 -7.22 10.83
C PRO A 74 1.21 -8.23 11.85
N CYS A 75 0.34 -9.07 12.43
CA CYS A 75 0.68 -9.98 13.51
C CYS A 75 1.59 -11.13 13.07
N ILE A 76 2.53 -11.52 13.94
CA ILE A 76 3.43 -12.68 13.76
C ILE A 76 3.26 -13.74 14.86
N ALA A 77 2.09 -13.76 15.51
CA ALA A 77 1.76 -14.61 16.65
C ALA A 77 2.73 -14.46 17.85
N ILE A 78 3.33 -13.29 18.00
CA ILE A 78 4.14 -12.91 19.16
C ILE A 78 3.58 -11.60 19.69
N CYS A 79 3.09 -11.61 20.94
CA CYS A 79 2.48 -10.46 21.57
C CYS A 79 3.19 -10.12 22.88
N SER A 80 3.75 -8.92 22.97
CA SER A 80 4.36 -8.41 24.20
C SER A 80 3.45 -7.43 24.96
N THR A 81 2.38 -6.94 24.32
CA THR A 81 1.43 -6.05 25.00
C THR A 81 0.59 -6.79 26.04
N SER A 82 0.33 -8.09 25.84
CA SER A 82 -0.24 -8.97 26.87
C SER A 82 0.66 -9.13 28.10
N GLN A 83 1.93 -8.73 28.01
CA GLN A 83 2.91 -8.76 29.10
C GLN A 83 3.16 -7.35 29.68
N GLY A 84 2.38 -6.34 29.26
CA GLY A 84 2.44 -4.98 29.80
C GLY A 84 3.15 -3.95 28.93
N ASP A 85 3.70 -4.31 27.77
CA ASP A 85 4.27 -3.31 26.85
C ASP A 85 3.18 -2.43 26.22
N ALA A 86 3.39 -1.12 26.15
CA ALA A 86 2.47 -0.20 25.45
C ALA A 86 2.45 -0.43 23.92
N GLN A 87 3.51 -1.02 23.37
CA GLN A 87 3.66 -1.31 21.94
C GLN A 87 4.19 -2.73 21.75
N CYS A 88 3.57 -3.46 20.82
CA CYS A 88 3.90 -4.86 20.57
C CYS A 88 5.27 -4.98 19.91
N LYS A 89 6.24 -5.58 20.59
CA LYS A 89 7.58 -5.86 20.04
C LYS A 89 7.52 -6.76 18.80
N GLY A 90 6.52 -7.63 18.69
CA GLY A 90 6.32 -8.51 17.54
C GLY A 90 5.89 -7.78 16.27
N CYS A 91 4.74 -7.10 16.32
CA CYS A 91 4.10 -6.49 15.13
C CYS A 91 4.20 -4.96 15.03
N GLY A 92 4.61 -4.25 16.08
CA GLY A 92 4.76 -2.78 16.09
C GLY A 92 3.48 -1.99 16.37
N ARG A 93 2.33 -2.66 16.51
CA ARG A 93 1.06 -2.02 16.88
C ARG A 93 1.06 -1.55 18.34
N SER A 94 0.36 -0.46 18.62
CA SER A 94 0.06 -0.02 19.99
C SER A 94 -0.92 -1.00 20.68
N PHE A 95 -1.00 -0.96 22.00
CA PHE A 95 -1.97 -1.77 22.75
C PHE A 95 -3.41 -1.59 22.24
N THR A 96 -3.83 -0.34 22.03
CA THR A 96 -5.16 0.00 21.51
C THR A 96 -5.39 -0.54 20.10
N GLU A 97 -4.43 -0.37 19.18
CA GLU A 97 -4.51 -0.93 17.81
C GLU A 97 -4.58 -2.46 17.81
N VAL A 98 -3.92 -3.13 18.76
CA VAL A 98 -4.02 -4.60 18.92
C VAL A 98 -5.42 -5.01 19.33
N GLN A 99 -6.02 -4.33 20.31
CA GLN A 99 -7.35 -4.66 20.83
C GLN A 99 -8.46 -4.36 19.84
N GLN A 100 -8.38 -3.22 19.15
CA GLN A 100 -9.46 -2.70 18.30
C GLN A 100 -9.26 -3.01 16.82
N TRP A 101 -8.31 -3.87 16.46
CA TRP A 101 -7.91 -4.08 15.06
C TRP A 101 -9.08 -4.35 14.11
N THR A 102 -10.04 -5.17 14.54
CA THR A 102 -11.21 -5.55 13.74
C THR A 102 -12.21 -4.42 13.54
N GLU A 103 -12.18 -3.40 14.40
CA GLU A 103 -13.06 -2.22 14.34
C GLU A 103 -12.44 -1.08 13.53
N LEU A 104 -11.13 -1.13 13.28
CA LEU A 104 -10.44 -0.12 12.48
C LEU A 104 -10.89 -0.20 11.01
N ARG A 105 -11.22 0.96 10.46
CA ARG A 105 -11.50 1.13 9.03
C ARG A 105 -10.24 0.86 8.19
N PRO A 106 -10.40 0.53 6.90
CA PRO A 106 -9.26 0.33 5.99
C PRO A 106 -8.21 1.45 6.05
N ALA A 107 -8.61 2.73 6.00
CA ALA A 107 -7.64 3.84 6.07
C ALA A 107 -6.85 3.86 7.40
N GLN A 108 -7.51 3.56 8.52
CA GLN A 108 -6.85 3.48 9.84
C GLN A 108 -5.86 2.31 9.92
N LYS A 109 -6.24 1.15 9.37
CA LYS A 109 -5.34 -0.01 9.26
C LYS A 109 -4.14 0.31 8.40
N ARG A 110 -4.33 1.00 7.27
CA ARG A 110 -3.25 1.43 6.38
C ARG A 110 -2.30 2.43 7.02
N GLN A 111 -2.81 3.41 7.78
CA GLN A 111 -1.97 4.31 8.58
C GLN A 111 -1.10 3.54 9.58
N THR A 112 -1.67 2.54 10.26
CA THR A 112 -0.92 1.66 11.17
C THR A 112 0.18 0.92 10.41
N TRP A 113 -0.15 0.28 9.29
CA TRP A 113 0.80 -0.44 8.43
C TRP A 113 1.94 0.46 7.95
N ARG A 114 1.62 1.66 7.47
CA ARG A 114 2.61 2.65 7.02
C ARG A 114 3.54 3.04 8.16
N ARG A 115 2.99 3.38 9.33
CA ARG A 115 3.76 3.76 10.51
C ARG A 115 4.74 2.67 10.93
N ILE A 116 4.25 1.43 11.13
CA ILE A 116 5.13 0.33 11.58
C ILE A 116 6.20 -0.03 10.55
N THR A 117 5.89 0.13 9.26
CA THR A 117 6.83 -0.17 8.17
C THR A 117 7.94 0.87 8.11
N LEU A 118 7.60 2.16 8.27
CA LEU A 118 8.60 3.23 8.32
C LEU A 118 9.47 3.16 9.57
N GLU A 119 8.88 2.83 10.72
CA GLU A 119 9.64 2.67 11.97
C GLU A 119 10.55 1.45 11.95
N ALA A 120 10.16 0.36 11.27
CA ALA A 120 10.91 -0.88 11.08
C ALA A 120 11.53 -1.52 12.35
N ARG A 121 11.08 -1.12 13.55
CA ARG A 121 11.66 -1.56 14.83
C ARG A 121 11.12 -2.88 15.36
N ALA A 122 9.92 -3.28 14.92
CA ALA A 122 9.28 -4.50 15.39
C ALA A 122 9.98 -5.76 14.85
N TRP A 123 9.93 -6.86 15.59
CA TRP A 123 10.65 -8.08 15.27
C TRP A 123 10.27 -8.69 13.92
N ARG A 124 9.05 -8.46 13.44
CA ARG A 124 8.62 -8.84 12.09
C ARG A 124 9.47 -8.26 10.94
N PHE A 125 10.26 -7.21 11.20
CA PHE A 125 11.15 -6.58 10.22
C PHE A 125 12.62 -6.98 10.41
N ASN A 126 12.96 -7.66 11.51
CA ASN A 126 14.33 -8.04 11.83
C ASN A 126 14.41 -9.49 12.35
N ARG A 127 14.28 -9.70 13.66
CA ARG A 127 14.54 -10.95 14.39
C ARG A 127 13.65 -12.13 13.98
N TYR A 128 12.40 -11.86 13.61
CA TYR A 128 11.39 -12.86 13.24
C TYR A 128 10.74 -12.51 11.90
N SER A 129 11.55 -12.08 10.93
CA SER A 129 11.07 -11.66 9.61
C SER A 129 10.46 -12.81 8.80
N GLU A 130 10.93 -14.04 9.04
CA GLU A 130 10.41 -15.26 8.45
C GLU A 130 8.93 -15.52 8.82
N ARG A 131 8.48 -15.00 9.97
CA ARG A 131 7.09 -15.13 10.42
C ARG A 131 6.14 -14.10 9.80
N ALA A 132 6.67 -13.10 9.10
CA ALA A 132 5.89 -11.97 8.62
C ALA A 132 5.03 -12.27 7.37
N GLY A 133 5.20 -13.43 6.73
CA GLY A 133 4.35 -13.91 5.63
C GLY A 133 4.25 -12.96 4.43
N GLY A 134 4.99 -13.25 3.35
CA GLY A 134 4.74 -12.74 1.99
C GLY A 134 4.92 -11.24 1.69
N TYR A 135 5.03 -10.35 2.69
CA TYR A 135 5.17 -8.90 2.42
C TYR A 135 6.48 -8.55 1.67
N PHE A 136 7.55 -9.30 1.91
CA PHE A 136 8.87 -9.04 1.30
C PHE A 136 9.12 -9.74 -0.05
N GLN A 137 8.24 -10.63 -0.52
CA GLN A 137 8.54 -11.42 -1.72
C GLN A 137 8.23 -10.72 -3.05
N ARG A 138 7.55 -9.56 -3.05
CA ARG A 138 7.14 -8.89 -4.30
C ARG A 138 8.08 -7.80 -4.80
N SER A 139 9.04 -7.34 -3.99
CA SER A 139 10.05 -6.35 -4.39
C SER A 139 11.35 -6.97 -4.93
N ALA A 140 11.54 -8.29 -4.79
CA ALA A 140 12.75 -8.98 -5.25
C ALA A 140 12.63 -9.60 -6.66
N SER A 141 11.44 -9.63 -7.26
CA SER A 141 11.18 -10.28 -8.55
C SER A 141 11.13 -9.32 -9.74
N THR A 142 11.94 -8.25 -9.72
CA THR A 142 12.35 -7.53 -10.93
C THR A 142 13.81 -7.85 -11.28
N SER A 143 14.11 -9.15 -11.37
CA SER A 143 15.37 -9.60 -11.98
C SER A 143 15.19 -9.63 -13.51
N THR A 144 15.70 -8.57 -14.14
CA THR A 144 16.34 -8.53 -15.46
C THR A 144 15.62 -9.26 -16.62
N LEU A 145 14.66 -8.57 -17.25
CA LEU A 145 14.46 -8.70 -18.69
C LEU A 145 14.99 -7.44 -19.34
N SER A 146 16.23 -7.52 -19.85
CA SER A 146 16.80 -6.51 -20.75
C SER A 146 15.91 -6.43 -22.00
N ALA A 147 15.22 -5.31 -22.17
CA ALA A 147 14.62 -4.98 -23.46
C ALA A 147 15.75 -4.81 -24.49
N PRO A 148 15.65 -5.43 -25.69
CA PRO A 148 16.62 -5.16 -26.75
C PRO A 148 16.49 -3.71 -27.20
N SER A 149 17.62 -3.01 -27.31
CA SER A 149 17.69 -1.63 -27.76
C SER A 149 17.06 -1.45 -29.15
N PRO A 150 16.28 -0.38 -29.39
CA PRO A 150 15.75 -0.10 -30.72
C PRO A 150 16.91 0.29 -31.65
N ASN A 151 17.10 -0.50 -32.71
CA ASN A 151 18.09 -0.24 -33.76
C ASN A 151 17.58 0.91 -34.65
N ILE A 152 17.89 2.15 -34.26
CA ILE A 152 17.67 3.32 -35.09
C ILE A 152 18.78 3.35 -36.14
N LYS A 153 18.51 2.77 -37.32
CA LYS A 153 19.34 3.03 -38.50
C LYS A 153 19.08 4.47 -38.95
N THR A 154 20.09 5.32 -38.83
CA THR A 154 20.11 6.64 -39.44
C THR A 154 20.35 6.48 -40.96
N PRO A 155 19.52 7.03 -41.84
CA PRO A 155 19.82 7.03 -43.28
C PRO A 155 20.93 8.04 -43.58
N SER A 156 21.90 7.64 -44.40
CA SER A 156 22.80 8.51 -45.17
C SER A 156 22.44 8.42 -46.64
#